data_AF-A0A067C3T9-F1
#
_entry.id   AF-A0A067C3T9-F1
#
_cell.length_a   1.000
_cell.length_b   1.000
_cell.length_c   1.000
_cell.angle_alpha   90.00
_cell.angle_beta   90.00
_cell.angle_gamma   90.00
#
_symmetry.space_group_name_H-M   'P 1'
#
loop_
_entity.id
_entity.type
_entity.pdbx_description
1 polymer ?
#
loop_
_entity_poly.entity_id
_entity_poly.type
_entity_poly.pdbx_seq_one_letter_code
_entity_poly.pdbx_strand_id
1 'polypeptide(L)'
;MNKAADNDWFTISSNANGTRWTGTCWSFHNGLRYEFEMEFEIPATYPVTNPEICLPELDGKTAKMYRGGKICLTIHFQPLWQRNVPRFGIAHALALGLAPWLAAEVPDLIERGVISPV
;
A
#
# COMPACT_ATOMS: atom_id res chain seq x y z
N MET A 1 3.13 14.55 -10.62
CA MET A 1 1.81 14.08 -11.13
C MET A 1 0.76 14.17 -10.03
N ASN A 2 0.84 13.33 -8.99
CA ASN A 2 -0.12 13.32 -7.86
C ASN A 2 -0.35 14.70 -7.23
N LYS A 3 0.71 15.39 -6.78
CA LYS A 3 0.63 16.77 -6.24
C LYS A 3 -0.01 17.79 -7.17
N ALA A 4 0.27 17.69 -8.47
CA ALA A 4 -0.30 18.60 -9.47
C ALA A 4 -1.79 18.32 -9.75
N ALA A 5 -2.25 17.10 -9.45
CA ALA A 5 -3.63 16.68 -9.55
C ALA A 5 -4.38 16.77 -8.20
N ASP A 6 -3.77 17.41 -7.19
CA ASP A 6 -4.29 17.50 -5.82
C ASP A 6 -4.69 16.14 -5.21
N ASN A 7 -3.91 15.11 -5.55
CA ASN A 7 -4.12 13.74 -5.10
C ASN A 7 -2.81 13.14 -4.57
N ASP A 8 -2.10 13.91 -3.74
CA ASP A 8 -0.94 13.40 -3.01
C ASP A 8 -1.43 12.47 -1.90
N TRP A 9 -0.91 11.25 -1.84
CA TRP A 9 -1.44 10.19 -0.97
C TRP A 9 -0.39 9.31 -0.29
N PHE A 10 0.90 9.56 -0.52
CA PHE A 10 1.97 8.84 0.18
C PHE A 10 3.31 9.60 0.16
N THR A 11 4.17 9.26 1.12
CA THR A 11 5.60 9.59 1.11
C THR A 11 6.39 8.35 1.48
N ILE A 12 7.46 8.05 0.75
CA ILE A 12 8.38 6.94 1.05
C ILE A 12 9.83 7.37 0.97
N SER A 13 10.67 6.72 1.75
CA SER A 13 12.12 6.77 1.65
C SER A 13 12.69 5.35 1.73
N SER A 14 13.93 5.18 1.29
CA SER A 14 14.64 3.91 1.34
C SER A 14 15.89 4.00 2.19
N ASN A 15 16.35 2.84 2.67
CA ASN A 15 17.72 2.71 3.17
C ASN A 15 18.75 2.98 2.05
N ALA A 16 20.02 3.14 2.42
CA ALA A 16 21.09 3.48 1.47
C ALA A 16 21.21 2.51 0.28
N ASN A 17 20.82 1.24 0.47
CA ASN A 17 20.90 0.21 -0.56
C ASN A 17 19.61 0.07 -1.40
N GLY A 18 18.55 0.82 -1.08
CA GLY A 18 17.26 0.73 -1.78
C GLY A 18 16.50 -0.59 -1.55
N THR A 19 16.87 -1.39 -0.55
CA THR A 19 16.31 -2.73 -0.28
C THR A 19 15.19 -2.73 0.75
N ARG A 20 15.15 -1.73 1.63
CA ARG A 20 14.09 -1.54 2.61
C ARG A 20 13.51 -0.14 2.44
N TRP A 21 12.19 -0.07 2.40
CA TRP A 21 11.42 1.14 2.21
C TRP A 21 10.44 1.33 3.36
N THR A 22 10.32 2.56 3.81
CA THR A 22 9.42 2.98 4.90
C THR A 22 8.79 4.31 4.55
N GLY A 23 7.62 4.59 5.10
CA GLY A 23 6.94 5.87 4.87
C GLY A 23 5.54 5.89 5.43
N THR A 24 4.74 6.83 4.95
CA THR A 24 3.31 6.93 5.29
C THR A 24 2.47 7.01 4.03
N CYS A 25 1.28 6.43 4.09
CA CYS A 25 0.23 6.62 3.10
C CYS A 25 -1.04 7.12 3.79
N TRP A 26 -1.87 7.85 3.06
CA TRP A 26 -3.12 8.37 3.60
C TRP A 26 -4.28 8.26 2.61
N SER A 27 -5.49 8.24 3.16
CA SER A 27 -6.75 8.23 2.43
C SER A 27 -7.68 9.28 3.03
N PHE A 28 -8.46 9.94 2.18
CA PHE A 28 -9.50 10.87 2.61
C PHE A 28 -10.86 10.19 2.54
N HIS A 29 -11.62 10.28 3.64
CA HIS A 29 -12.99 9.81 3.70
C HIS A 29 -13.84 10.81 4.47
N ASN A 30 -14.92 11.29 3.86
CA ASN A 30 -15.81 12.33 4.41
C ASN A 30 -15.07 13.60 4.88
N GLY A 31 -14.05 14.04 4.12
CA GLY A 31 -13.26 15.24 4.44
C GLY A 31 -12.24 15.06 5.57
N LEU A 32 -12.11 13.85 6.12
CA LEU A 32 -11.14 13.52 7.16
C LEU A 32 -9.98 12.71 6.56
N ARG A 33 -8.76 13.00 7.01
CA ARG A 33 -7.54 12.30 6.62
C ARG A 33 -7.30 11.13 7.57
N TYR A 34 -7.06 9.96 7.01
CA TYR A 34 -6.59 8.76 7.72
C TYR A 34 -5.20 8.43 7.20
N GLU A 35 -4.22 8.35 8.09
CA GLU A 35 -2.81 8.12 7.75
C GLU A 35 -2.31 6.87 8.43
N PHE A 36 -1.45 6.13 7.74
CA PHE A 36 -0.90 4.86 8.20
C PHE A 36 0.58 4.79 7.87
N GLU A 37 1.38 4.30 8.82
CA GLU A 37 2.74 3.86 8.53
C GLU A 37 2.73 2.67 7.57
N MET A 38 3.65 2.72 6.60
CA MET A 38 3.87 1.64 5.65
C MET A 38 5.35 1.26 5.55
N GLU A 39 5.59 -0.01 5.31
CA GLU A 39 6.92 -0.55 5.06
C GLU A 39 6.89 -1.71 4.07
N PHE A 40 8.01 -1.92 3.36
CA PHE A 40 8.22 -3.09 2.52
C PHE A 40 9.70 -3.31 2.23
N GLU A 41 10.04 -4.55 1.90
CA GLU A 41 11.37 -4.91 1.42
C GLU A 41 11.31 -5.32 -0.06
N ILE A 42 12.42 -5.10 -0.75
CA ILE A 42 12.60 -5.52 -2.14
C ILE A 42 12.98 -7.01 -2.16
N PRO A 43 12.17 -7.89 -2.76
CA PRO A 43 12.50 -9.31 -2.86
C PRO A 43 13.79 -9.53 -3.65
N ALA A 44 14.54 -10.59 -3.32
CA ALA A 44 15.77 -10.95 -4.06
C ALA A 44 15.52 -11.22 -5.56
N THR A 45 14.28 -11.60 -5.91
CA THR A 45 13.83 -11.89 -7.28
C THR A 45 13.17 -10.67 -7.95
N TYR A 46 13.18 -9.49 -7.33
CA TYR A 46 12.63 -8.28 -7.94
C TYR A 46 13.38 -7.93 -9.24
N PRO A 47 12.69 -7.54 -10.32
CA PRO A 47 11.26 -7.18 -10.41
C PRO A 47 10.31 -8.34 -10.76
N VAL A 48 10.77 -9.59 -10.85
CA VAL A 48 9.90 -10.73 -11.17
C VAL A 48 8.85 -10.93 -10.08
N THR A 49 9.24 -10.79 -8.81
CA THR A 49 8.34 -10.77 -7.67
C THR A 49 8.08 -9.32 -7.24
N ASN A 50 6.80 -8.95 -7.08
CA ASN A 50 6.41 -7.67 -6.51
C ASN A 50 6.79 -7.60 -5.02
N PRO A 51 7.05 -6.39 -4.47
CA PRO A 51 7.19 -6.22 -3.04
C PRO A 51 5.86 -6.49 -2.33
N GLU A 52 5.95 -6.98 -1.09
CA GLU A 52 4.80 -7.15 -0.18
C GLU A 52 4.71 -5.90 0.71
N ILE A 53 3.62 -5.14 0.57
CA ILE A 53 3.41 -3.89 1.31
C ILE A 53 2.77 -4.22 2.66
N CYS A 54 3.33 -3.67 3.73
CA CYS A 54 2.85 -3.82 5.09
C CYS A 54 2.26 -2.50 5.60
N LEU A 55 1.12 -2.60 6.29
CA LEU A 55 0.52 -1.55 7.11
C LEU A 55 0.37 -2.08 8.54
N PRO A 56 1.42 -1.99 9.38
CA PRO A 56 1.45 -2.66 10.69
C PRO A 56 0.31 -2.25 11.62
N GLU A 57 -0.12 -0.99 11.56
CA GLU A 57 -1.21 -0.44 12.38
C GLU A 57 -2.59 -1.06 12.11
N LEU A 58 -2.73 -1.74 10.97
CA LEU A 58 -3.97 -2.37 10.53
C LEU A 58 -3.99 -3.89 10.76
N ASP A 59 -2.92 -4.47 11.31
CA ASP A 59 -2.84 -5.91 11.57
C ASP A 59 -3.98 -6.36 12.50
N GLY A 60 -4.68 -7.41 12.09
CA GLY A 60 -5.87 -7.93 12.79
C GLY A 60 -7.14 -7.07 12.69
N LYS A 61 -7.12 -5.91 12.01
CA LYS A 61 -8.31 -5.05 11.87
C LYS A 61 -9.16 -5.39 10.64
N THR A 62 -8.60 -6.03 9.62
CA THR A 62 -9.31 -6.51 8.42
C THR A 62 -8.93 -7.95 8.07
N ALA A 63 -9.86 -8.67 7.44
CA ALA A 63 -9.61 -9.99 6.85
C ALA A 63 -8.78 -9.93 5.55
N LYS A 64 -8.64 -8.76 4.92
CA LYS A 64 -7.82 -8.55 3.71
C LYS A 64 -6.37 -8.23 4.04
N MET A 65 -5.83 -8.94 5.01
CA MET A 65 -4.46 -8.78 5.48
C MET A 65 -3.90 -10.14 5.92
N TYR A 66 -2.64 -10.41 5.60
CA TYR A 66 -1.89 -11.53 6.11
C TYR A 66 -1.19 -11.13 7.42
N ARG A 67 -0.80 -12.15 8.21
CA ARG A 67 -0.09 -11.95 9.48
C ARG A 67 1.09 -11.00 9.34
N GLY A 68 1.21 -10.04 10.25
CA GLY A 68 2.30 -9.06 10.26
C GLY A 68 2.03 -7.84 9.38
N GLY A 69 0.76 -7.48 9.15
CA GLY A 69 0.40 -6.23 8.48
C GLY A 69 0.42 -6.26 6.95
N LYS A 70 0.79 -7.38 6.33
CA LYS A 70 0.92 -7.49 4.86
C LYS A 70 -0.44 -7.44 4.17
N ILE A 71 -0.66 -6.47 3.30
CA ILE A 71 -1.96 -6.33 2.62
C ILE A 71 -2.23 -7.53 1.70
N CYS A 72 -3.47 -8.04 1.74
CA CYS A 72 -3.91 -9.09 0.83
C CYS A 72 -4.40 -8.44 -0.48
N LEU A 73 -3.58 -8.52 -1.52
CA LEU A 73 -3.91 -8.00 -2.84
C LEU A 73 -4.99 -8.84 -3.53
N THR A 74 -5.67 -8.24 -4.51
CA THR A 74 -6.65 -8.96 -5.31
C THR A 74 -5.99 -10.06 -6.15
N ILE A 75 -6.76 -11.10 -6.47
CA ILE A 75 -6.31 -12.20 -7.34
C ILE A 75 -5.84 -11.74 -8.74
N HIS A 76 -6.29 -10.56 -9.17
CA HIS A 76 -5.96 -9.98 -10.47
C HIS A 76 -4.60 -9.27 -10.50
N PHE A 77 -4.05 -8.90 -9.33
CA PHE A 77 -2.80 -8.15 -9.25
C PHE A 77 -1.61 -8.99 -9.75
N GLN A 78 -1.50 -10.25 -9.32
CA GLN A 78 -0.36 -11.08 -9.68
C GLN A 78 -0.26 -11.34 -11.19
N PRO A 79 -1.33 -11.76 -11.90
CA PRO A 79 -1.28 -11.89 -13.35
C PRO A 79 -0.97 -10.58 -14.08
N LEU A 80 -1.47 -9.45 -13.57
CA LEU A 80 -1.20 -8.13 -14.13
C LEU A 80 0.29 -7.77 -13.98
N TRP A 81 0.87 -8.00 -12.80
CA TRP A 81 2.30 -7.78 -12.56
C TRP A 81 3.16 -8.62 -13.50
N GLN A 82 2.94 -9.94 -13.53
CA GLN A 82 3.74 -10.89 -14.31
C GLN A 82 3.77 -10.55 -15.80
N ARG A 83 2.65 -10.13 -16.39
CA ARG A 83 2.57 -9.72 -17.80
C ARG A 83 3.36 -8.45 -18.13
N ASN A 84 3.67 -7.65 -17.12
CA ASN A 84 4.35 -6.37 -17.28
C ASN A 84 5.77 -6.37 -16.72
N VAL A 85 6.30 -7.50 -16.26
CA VAL A 85 7.72 -7.62 -15.90
C VAL A 85 8.60 -7.42 -17.16
N PRO A 86 9.68 -6.61 -17.11
CA PRO A 86 10.23 -5.85 -15.98
C PRO A 86 9.85 -4.37 -15.98
N ARG A 87 8.78 -3.97 -16.69
CA ARG A 87 8.36 -2.56 -16.84
C ARG A 87 7.74 -2.00 -15.56
N PHE A 88 7.10 -2.84 -14.76
CA PHE A 88 6.52 -2.44 -13.49
C PHE A 88 7.58 -2.30 -12.39
N GLY A 89 7.27 -1.47 -11.40
CA GLY A 89 8.14 -1.24 -10.25
C GLY A 89 7.38 -0.67 -9.06
N ILE A 90 8.09 -0.10 -8.08
CA ILE A 90 7.50 0.36 -6.80
C ILE A 90 6.30 1.28 -7.00
N ALA A 91 6.39 2.28 -7.88
CA ALA A 91 5.27 3.18 -8.17
C ALA A 91 4.02 2.42 -8.66
N HIS A 92 4.20 1.37 -9.46
CA HIS A 92 3.11 0.53 -9.93
C HIS A 92 2.55 -0.36 -8.82
N ALA A 93 3.39 -0.89 -7.93
CA ALA A 93 2.94 -1.65 -6.77
C ALA A 93 2.07 -0.79 -5.83
N LEU A 94 2.46 0.47 -5.61
CA LEU A 94 1.67 1.41 -4.84
C LEU A 94 0.35 1.76 -5.55
N ALA A 95 0.41 2.17 -6.82
CA ALA A 95 -0.76 2.65 -7.54
C ALA A 95 -1.79 1.55 -7.89
N LEU A 96 -1.33 0.32 -8.16
CA LEU A 96 -2.19 -0.78 -8.62
C LEU A 96 -2.48 -1.81 -7.51
N GLY A 97 -1.70 -1.79 -6.42
CA GLY A 97 -1.85 -2.68 -5.28
C GLY A 97 -2.41 -1.95 -4.06
N LEU A 98 -1.61 -1.05 -3.47
CA LEU A 98 -1.96 -0.35 -2.23
C LEU A 98 -3.14 0.62 -2.39
N ALA A 99 -3.16 1.47 -3.42
CA ALA A 99 -4.23 2.45 -3.57
C ALA A 99 -5.63 1.82 -3.71
N PRO A 100 -5.84 0.80 -4.57
CA PRO A 100 -7.12 0.09 -4.62
C PRO A 100 -7.48 -0.61 -3.31
N TRP A 101 -6.47 -1.13 -2.58
CA TRP A 101 -6.68 -1.75 -1.27
C TRP A 101 -7.16 -0.71 -0.25
N LEU A 102 -6.51 0.46 -0.16
CA LEU A 102 -6.94 1.55 0.72
C LEU A 102 -8.37 2.01 0.39
N ALA A 103 -8.70 2.15 -0.90
CA ALA A 103 -10.02 2.56 -1.35
C ALA A 103 -11.13 1.57 -0.96
N ALA A 104 -10.81 0.27 -0.86
CA ALA A 104 -11.77 -0.77 -0.47
C ALA A 104 -11.86 -0.94 1.05
N GLU A 105 -10.72 -0.96 1.74
CA GLU A 105 -10.66 -1.37 3.15
C GLU A 105 -10.80 -0.21 4.13
N VAL A 106 -10.29 0.99 3.80
CA VAL A 106 -10.37 2.14 4.73
C VAL A 106 -11.82 2.51 5.06
N PRO A 107 -12.77 2.57 4.11
CA PRO A 107 -14.18 2.84 4.44
C PRO A 107 -14.79 1.82 5.40
N ASP A 108 -14.53 0.51 5.21
CA ASP A 108 -15.01 -0.55 6.12
C ASP A 108 -14.44 -0.39 7.53
N LEU A 109 -13.14 -0.10 7.63
CA LEU A 109 -12.46 0.13 8.91
C LEU A 109 -13.01 1.34 9.66
N ILE A 110 -13.38 2.41 8.93
CA ILE A 110 -14.04 3.60 9.49
C ILE A 110 -15.44 3.25 10.00
N GLU A 111 -16.25 2.58 9.18
CA GLU A 111 -17.62 2.21 9.54
C GLU A 111 -17.66 1.30 10.77
N ARG A 112 -16.68 0.41 10.90
CA ARG A 112 -16.49 -0.46 12.08
C ARG A 112 -15.86 0.26 13.29
N GLY A 113 -15.43 1.50 13.15
CA GLY A 113 -14.85 2.31 14.23
C GLY A 113 -13.50 1.80 14.75
N VAL A 114 -12.71 1.10 13.93
CA VAL A 114 -11.42 0.50 14.33
C VAL A 114 -10.20 1.35 13.98
N ILE A 115 -10.40 2.45 13.26
CA ILE A 115 -9.40 3.47 12.95
C ILE A 115 -9.98 4.87 13.16
N SER A 116 -9.09 5.83 13.43
CA SER A 116 -9.44 7.23 13.69
C SER A 116 -8.71 8.15 12.71
N PRO A 117 -9.29 9.31 12.37
CA PRO A 117 -8.60 10.31 11.56
C PRO A 117 -7.45 10.97 12.33
N VAL A 118 -6.54 11.61 11.60
CA VAL A 118 -5.43 12.43 12.13
C VAL A 118 -5.86 13.87 12.37
#